data_AF-A0A6G1SHS2-F1
#
_entry.id   AF-A0A6G1SHS2-F1
#
_cell.length_a   1.000
_cell.length_b   1.000
_cell.length_c   1.000
_cell.angle_alpha   90.00
_cell.angle_beta   90.00
_cell.angle_gamma   90.00
#
_symmetry.space_group_name_H-M   'P 1'
#
loop_
_entity.id
_entity.type
_entity.pdbx_description
1 polymer ?
#
loop_
_entity_poly.entity_id
_entity_poly.type
_entity_poly.pdbx_seq_one_letter_code
_entity_poly.pdbx_strand_id
1 'polypeptide(L)'
;MDIDQQEQPLPMCAICHSDPPVNAIRLNCGHVFCYLCIKNASETTCACALCRREIGNEFNFQEHEILGTVKAPTSRDGHYWFYEGFRGWWLYDPETNNELEEAYRRGATRMEKFIAGSDYVIDLTQMLQVRKQVDVNDIPGRPRRICRAKLDLNNILGMAGLKGKDFEDMLQMMRESDQQNETNSNNNGSSIMKTE
;
A
#
# COMPACT_ATOMS: atom_id res chain seq x y z
N MET A 1 33.89 23.50 -7.13
CA MET A 1 34.09 22.23 -6.40
C MET A 1 32.71 21.64 -6.26
N ASP A 2 32.25 21.05 -7.34
CA ASP A 2 30.98 20.33 -7.40
C ASP A 2 31.18 19.05 -6.61
N ILE A 3 30.75 19.09 -5.35
CA ILE A 3 30.62 17.89 -4.55
C ILE A 3 29.38 17.21 -5.10
N ASP A 4 29.60 16.20 -5.95
CA ASP A 4 28.62 15.18 -6.28
C ASP A 4 27.87 14.81 -5.00
N GLN A 5 26.61 15.22 -4.90
CA GLN A 5 25.68 14.71 -3.89
C GLN A 5 25.35 13.27 -4.29
N GLN A 6 26.30 12.36 -4.08
CA GLN A 6 26.02 10.93 -4.14
C GLN A 6 24.95 10.64 -3.10
N GLU A 7 23.72 10.39 -3.56
CA GLU A 7 22.64 9.85 -2.74
C GLU A 7 23.16 8.60 -2.05
N GLN A 8 23.46 8.72 -0.75
CA GLN A 8 23.83 7.58 0.07
C GLN A 8 22.65 6.60 0.08
N PRO A 9 22.88 5.30 -0.14
CA PRO A 9 21.82 4.31 -0.15
C PRO A 9 21.06 4.34 1.18
N LEU A 10 19.74 4.23 1.11
CA LEU A 10 18.90 4.20 2.31
C LEU A 10 19.26 2.99 3.18
N PRO A 11 19.34 3.14 4.50
CA PRO A 11 19.64 2.02 5.37
C PRO A 11 18.47 1.02 5.37
N MET A 12 18.78 -0.26 5.49
CA MET A 12 17.81 -1.34 5.67
C MET A 12 16.83 -1.03 6.83
N CYS A 13 15.56 -1.38 6.66
CA CYS A 13 14.57 -1.16 7.71
C CYS A 13 14.83 -2.06 8.92
N ALA A 14 15.09 -1.49 10.10
CA ALA A 14 15.36 -2.26 11.32
C ALA A 14 14.14 -2.99 11.93
N ILE A 15 12.96 -2.89 11.32
CA ILE A 15 11.73 -3.57 11.78
C ILE A 15 11.47 -4.83 10.94
N CYS A 16 11.48 -4.71 9.62
CA CYS A 16 11.18 -5.82 8.70
C CYS A 16 12.39 -6.32 7.89
N HIS A 17 13.56 -5.70 8.05
CA HIS A 17 14.80 -6.01 7.34
C HIS A 17 14.72 -5.89 5.81
N SER A 18 13.72 -5.18 5.27
CA SER A 18 13.66 -4.88 3.84
C SER A 18 14.78 -3.92 3.44
N ASP A 19 15.44 -4.23 2.33
CA ASP A 19 16.52 -3.46 1.73
C ASP A 19 16.28 -3.32 0.21
N PRO A 20 15.93 -2.13 -0.30
CA PRO A 20 15.66 -0.90 0.46
C PRO A 20 14.32 -0.95 1.23
N PRO A 21 14.10 -0.06 2.22
CA PRO A 21 12.81 0.08 2.89
C PRO A 21 11.68 0.48 1.92
N VAL A 22 10.51 -0.15 2.06
CA VAL A 22 9.32 0.16 1.24
C VAL A 22 8.67 1.45 1.70
N ASN A 23 8.49 2.40 0.77
CA ASN A 23 7.96 3.75 1.06
C ASN A 23 8.71 4.34 2.26
N ALA A 24 10.02 4.49 2.12
CA ALA A 24 10.89 4.85 3.22
C ALA A 24 10.50 6.21 3.82
N ILE A 25 10.54 6.35 5.14
CA ILE A 25 10.24 7.59 5.86
C ILE A 25 11.35 7.89 6.86
N ARG A 26 11.72 9.17 7.01
CA ARG A 26 12.70 9.62 8.01
C ARG A 26 12.01 10.23 9.22
N LEU A 27 12.24 9.69 10.41
CA LEU A 27 11.77 10.34 11.63
C LEU A 27 12.61 11.58 11.96
N ASN A 28 12.09 12.47 12.82
CA ASN A 28 12.83 13.64 13.34
C ASN A 28 14.15 13.27 14.05
N CYS A 29 14.28 12.03 14.53
CA CYS A 29 15.53 11.51 15.10
C CYS A 29 16.58 11.10 14.05
N GLY A 30 16.27 11.17 12.76
CA GLY A 30 17.14 10.85 11.63
C GLY A 30 17.06 9.40 11.14
N HIS A 31 16.46 8.48 11.92
CA HIS A 31 16.32 7.08 11.55
C HIS A 31 15.27 6.86 10.44
N VAL A 32 15.53 5.88 9.58
CA VAL A 32 14.71 5.55 8.41
C VAL A 32 14.08 4.17 8.56
N PHE A 33 12.81 4.04 8.18
CA PHE A 33 12.05 2.79 8.21
C PHE A 33 11.10 2.72 7.01
N CYS A 34 10.51 1.54 6.75
CA CYS A 34 9.33 1.47 5.89
C CYS A 34 8.18 2.26 6.55
N TYR A 35 7.43 3.02 5.76
CA TYR A 35 6.28 3.80 6.22
C TYR A 35 5.36 3.03 7.17
N LEU A 36 4.86 1.86 6.71
CA LEU A 36 3.93 1.05 7.50
C LEU A 36 4.59 0.47 8.75
N CYS A 37 5.86 0.06 8.68
CA CYS A 37 6.54 -0.53 9.83
C CYS A 37 6.60 0.46 10.99
N ILE A 38 7.08 1.68 10.74
CA ILE A 38 7.24 2.64 11.82
C ILE A 38 5.91 3.26 12.24
N LYS A 39 4.97 3.47 11.32
CA LYS A 39 3.61 3.90 11.65
C LYS A 39 2.99 2.92 12.65
N ASN A 40 2.99 1.62 12.34
CA ASN A 40 2.40 0.60 13.20
C ASN A 40 3.13 0.45 14.53
N ALA A 41 4.47 0.50 14.55
CA ALA A 41 5.24 0.46 15.79
C ALA A 41 4.95 1.67 16.70
N SER A 42 4.75 2.84 16.10
CA SER A 42 4.43 4.07 16.83
C SER A 42 3.02 4.09 17.42
N GLU A 43 2.06 3.33 16.87
CA GLU A 43 0.68 3.26 17.40
C GLU A 43 0.62 2.71 18.85
N THR A 44 1.64 1.97 19.28
CA THR A 44 1.75 1.44 20.65
C THR A 44 2.80 2.13 21.50
N THR A 45 3.94 2.50 20.89
CA THR A 45 5.11 2.98 21.64
C THR A 45 5.27 4.50 21.62
N CYS A 46 4.64 5.19 20.66
CA CYS A 46 4.87 6.60 20.36
C CYS A 46 6.38 6.97 20.23
N ALA A 47 7.24 6.02 19.87
CA ALA A 47 8.69 6.20 19.90
C ALA A 47 9.38 5.54 18.72
N CYS A 48 10.58 6.04 18.39
CA CYS A 48 11.46 5.45 17.40
C CYS A 48 11.88 4.03 17.83
N ALA A 49 11.72 3.04 16.94
CA ALA A 49 12.09 1.65 17.20
C ALA A 49 13.61 1.42 17.43
N LEU A 50 14.47 2.35 17.00
CA LEU A 50 15.92 2.26 17.17
C LEU A 50 16.43 3.00 18.41
N CYS A 51 16.18 4.31 18.48
CA CYS A 51 16.73 5.15 19.55
C CYS A 51 15.76 5.48 20.69
N ARG A 52 14.50 5.01 20.61
CA ARG A 52 13.44 5.27 21.59
C ARG A 52 13.09 6.74 21.82
N ARG A 53 13.60 7.65 20.97
CA ARG A 53 13.17 9.06 20.99
C ARG A 53 11.69 9.12 20.64
N GLU A 54 10.94 9.91 21.41
CA GLU A 54 9.52 10.14 21.18
C GLU A 54 9.28 10.66 19.77
N ILE A 55 8.25 10.11 19.13
CA ILE A 55 7.71 10.61 17.87
C ILE A 55 6.64 11.62 18.28
N GLY A 56 6.98 12.91 18.22
CA GLY A 56 6.11 13.98 18.68
C GLY A 56 4.72 13.93 18.02
N ASN A 57 3.71 14.42 18.73
CA ASN A 57 2.31 14.43 18.26
C ASN A 57 2.12 15.22 16.95
N GLU A 58 3.06 16.13 16.63
CA GLU A 58 3.13 16.88 15.39
C GLU A 58 3.60 16.07 14.19
N PHE A 59 4.14 14.86 14.41
CA PHE A 59 4.61 14.00 13.33
C PHE A 59 3.43 13.41 12.55
N ASN A 60 3.05 14.07 11.47
CA ASN A 60 1.98 13.61 10.60
C ASN A 60 2.47 12.55 9.62
N PHE A 61 2.31 11.27 9.97
CA PHE A 61 2.61 10.16 9.06
C PHE A 61 1.92 10.28 7.70
N GLN A 62 0.70 10.81 7.61
CA GLN A 62 -0.07 10.77 6.35
C GLN A 62 0.49 11.70 5.27
N GLU A 63 1.18 12.77 5.68
CA GLU A 63 1.67 13.84 4.78
C GLU A 63 3.20 13.95 4.80
N HIS A 64 3.88 13.08 5.54
CA HIS A 64 5.33 13.09 5.59
C HIS A 64 5.91 12.54 4.28
N GLU A 65 6.97 13.20 3.81
CA GLU A 65 7.65 12.86 2.56
C GLU A 65 8.17 11.42 2.56
N ILE A 66 7.88 10.71 1.48
CA ILE A 66 8.48 9.40 1.20
C ILE A 66 9.84 9.61 0.55
N LEU A 67 10.86 8.98 1.12
CA LEU A 67 12.21 8.98 0.55
C LEU A 67 12.21 8.07 -0.69
N GLY A 68 12.40 8.68 -1.86
CA GLY A 68 12.41 7.98 -3.14
C GLY A 68 11.02 7.77 -3.73
N THR A 69 10.89 6.79 -4.62
CA THR A 69 9.62 6.52 -5.30
C THR A 69 8.69 5.66 -4.47
N VAL A 70 7.44 6.08 -4.33
CA VAL A 70 6.39 5.26 -3.71
C VAL A 70 6.19 3.99 -4.52
N LYS A 71 6.26 2.84 -3.85
CA LYS A 71 6.01 1.54 -4.46
C LYS A 71 4.52 1.42 -4.79
N ALA A 72 4.22 1.34 -6.07
CA ALA A 72 2.87 1.09 -6.57
C ALA A 72 2.53 -0.41 -6.55
N PRO A 73 1.26 -0.80 -6.32
CA PRO A 73 0.79 -2.14 -6.64
C PRO A 73 0.81 -2.35 -8.15
N THR A 74 0.97 -3.61 -8.58
CA THR A 74 0.99 -3.98 -9.99
C THR A 74 -0.30 -4.70 -10.35
N SER A 75 -0.84 -4.44 -11.54
CA SER A 75 -1.99 -5.19 -12.06
C SER A 75 -1.69 -5.80 -13.43
N ARG A 76 -2.33 -6.95 -13.72
CA ARG A 76 -2.27 -7.60 -15.03
C ARG A 76 -3.40 -7.15 -15.96
N ASP A 77 -4.51 -6.71 -15.38
CA ASP A 77 -5.76 -6.40 -16.06
C ASP A 77 -6.36 -5.07 -15.60
N GLY A 78 -5.52 -4.17 -15.06
CA GLY A 78 -5.90 -2.82 -14.62
C GLY A 78 -6.78 -2.79 -13.36
N HIS A 79 -6.96 -3.92 -12.68
CA HIS A 79 -7.74 -4.00 -11.45
C HIS A 79 -6.84 -4.06 -10.21
N TYR A 80 -7.28 -3.38 -9.17
CA TYR A 80 -6.59 -3.26 -7.89
C TYR A 80 -7.57 -3.47 -6.74
N TRP A 81 -7.03 -3.80 -5.56
CA TRP A 81 -7.82 -4.02 -4.35
C TRP A 81 -7.88 -2.80 -3.45
N PHE A 82 -9.07 -2.53 -2.92
CA PHE A 82 -9.34 -1.40 -2.04
C PHE A 82 -10.12 -1.84 -0.79
N TYR A 83 -9.98 -1.08 0.29
CA TYR A 83 -10.77 -1.21 1.51
C TYR A 83 -11.47 0.08 1.91
N GLU A 84 -12.65 -0.05 2.51
CA GLU A 84 -13.51 1.06 2.86
C GLU A 84 -12.90 1.92 3.98
N GLY A 85 -12.81 3.22 3.73
CA GLY A 85 -12.47 4.28 4.68
C GLY A 85 -13.69 4.92 5.34
N PHE A 86 -13.56 6.17 5.77
CA PHE A 86 -14.70 6.96 6.30
C PHE A 86 -15.56 7.56 5.18
N ARG A 87 -14.95 7.95 4.04
CA ARG A 87 -15.61 8.64 2.92
C ARG A 87 -15.06 8.25 1.54
N GLY A 88 -14.53 7.05 1.42
CA GLY A 88 -13.87 6.64 0.18
C GLY A 88 -13.11 5.35 0.37
N TRP A 89 -12.23 5.07 -0.57
CA TRP A 89 -11.54 3.80 -0.70
C TRP A 89 -10.05 3.99 -0.52
N TRP A 90 -9.44 3.13 0.29
CA TRP A 90 -8.00 3.07 0.42
C TRP A 90 -7.47 1.93 -0.42
N LEU A 91 -6.48 2.21 -1.26
CA LEU A 91 -5.73 1.18 -1.96
C LEU A 91 -4.95 0.36 -0.92
N TYR A 92 -4.98 -0.97 -1.02
CA TYR A 92 -4.08 -1.81 -0.23
C TYR A 92 -2.62 -1.54 -0.60
N ASP A 93 -1.70 -1.81 0.33
CA ASP A 93 -0.28 -1.75 0.01
C ASP A 93 0.09 -2.77 -1.10
N PRO A 94 1.22 -2.57 -1.80
CA PRO A 94 1.59 -3.39 -2.96
C PRO A 94 1.63 -4.88 -2.71
N GLU A 95 2.09 -5.32 -1.54
CA GLU A 95 2.20 -6.74 -1.20
C GLU A 95 0.82 -7.34 -1.00
N THR A 96 0.00 -6.72 -0.14
CA THR A 96 -1.36 -7.20 0.14
C THR A 96 -2.24 -7.16 -1.11
N ASN A 97 -2.07 -6.17 -2.01
CA ASN A 97 -2.80 -6.07 -3.27
C ASN A 97 -2.52 -7.30 -4.18
N ASN A 98 -1.24 -7.66 -4.31
CA ASN A 98 -0.80 -8.80 -5.12
C ASN A 98 -1.32 -10.13 -4.54
N GLU A 99 -1.26 -10.30 -3.22
CA GLU A 99 -1.75 -11.49 -2.54
C GLU A 99 -3.27 -11.66 -2.65
N LEU A 100 -4.03 -10.57 -2.50
CA LEU A 100 -5.49 -10.57 -2.69
C LEU A 100 -5.85 -10.97 -4.11
N GLU A 101 -5.15 -10.42 -5.09
CA GLU A 101 -5.39 -10.74 -6.50
C GLU A 101 -5.03 -12.20 -6.82
N GLU A 102 -3.94 -12.73 -6.27
CA GLU A 102 -3.59 -14.14 -6.43
C GLU A 102 -4.61 -15.08 -5.76
N ALA A 103 -5.06 -14.75 -4.56
CA ALA A 103 -6.09 -15.52 -3.86
C ALA A 103 -7.42 -15.52 -4.64
N TYR A 104 -7.83 -14.34 -5.13
CA TYR A 104 -9.04 -14.19 -5.94
C TYR A 104 -8.97 -15.00 -7.24
N ARG A 105 -7.87 -14.92 -7.99
CA ARG A 105 -7.70 -15.68 -9.25
C ARG A 105 -7.66 -17.19 -9.04
N ARG A 106 -7.22 -17.67 -7.86
CA ARG A 106 -7.27 -19.09 -7.49
C ARG A 106 -8.67 -19.54 -7.03
N GLY A 107 -9.66 -18.65 -7.00
CA GLY A 107 -10.99 -18.95 -6.50
C GLY A 107 -11.06 -19.16 -4.98
N ALA A 108 -10.09 -18.61 -4.23
CA ALA A 108 -10.14 -18.65 -2.78
C ALA A 108 -11.35 -17.85 -2.28
N THR A 109 -12.07 -18.39 -1.29
CA THR A 109 -13.22 -17.72 -0.68
C THR A 109 -12.82 -16.78 0.44
N ARG A 110 -11.65 -17.00 1.04
CA ARG A 110 -11.10 -16.20 2.14
C ARG A 110 -9.58 -16.29 2.19
N MET A 111 -8.95 -15.32 2.84
CA MET A 111 -7.54 -15.36 3.25
C MET A 111 -7.34 -14.70 4.61
N GLU A 112 -6.22 -15.02 5.26
CA GLU A 112 -5.78 -14.34 6.48
C GLU A 112 -4.59 -13.44 6.16
N LYS A 113 -4.53 -12.24 6.74
CA LYS A 113 -3.42 -11.30 6.56
C LYS A 113 -3.14 -10.57 7.86
N PHE A 114 -1.86 -10.45 8.20
CA PHE A 114 -1.40 -9.59 9.28
C PHE A 114 -1.25 -8.16 8.76
N ILE A 115 -2.07 -7.24 9.25
CA ILE A 115 -2.11 -5.84 8.82
C ILE A 115 -2.05 -4.96 10.06
N ALA A 116 -1.09 -4.04 10.10
CA ALA A 116 -0.98 -3.04 11.16
C ALA A 116 -1.02 -3.61 12.59
N GLY A 117 -0.28 -4.69 12.85
CA GLY A 117 -0.19 -5.26 14.19
C GLY A 117 -1.37 -6.16 14.58
N SER A 118 -2.27 -6.51 13.65
CA SER A 118 -3.42 -7.38 13.92
C SER A 118 -3.66 -8.36 12.79
N ASP A 119 -4.16 -9.55 13.13
CA ASP A 119 -4.64 -10.52 12.15
C ASP A 119 -6.02 -10.14 11.64
N TYR A 120 -6.20 -10.24 10.33
CA TYR A 120 -7.47 -10.02 9.66
C TYR A 120 -7.87 -11.24 8.85
N VAL A 121 -9.16 -11.54 8.84
CA VAL A 121 -9.78 -12.42 7.86
C VAL A 121 -10.38 -11.54 6.77
N ILE A 122 -10.01 -11.81 5.53
CA ILE A 122 -10.54 -11.15 4.34
C ILE A 122 -11.40 -12.17 3.59
N ASP A 123 -12.71 -11.99 3.64
CA ASP A 123 -13.70 -12.80 2.93
C ASP A 123 -13.89 -12.23 1.51
N LEU A 124 -13.43 -12.99 0.52
CA LEU A 124 -13.49 -12.63 -0.91
C LEU A 124 -14.86 -12.94 -1.53
N THR A 125 -15.71 -13.69 -0.83
CA THR A 125 -17.08 -13.99 -1.25
C THR A 125 -18.01 -12.86 -0.83
N GLN A 126 -17.91 -12.45 0.44
CA GLN A 126 -18.70 -11.37 1.02
C GLN A 126 -18.11 -9.98 0.78
N MET A 127 -16.88 -9.91 0.24
CA MET A 127 -16.13 -8.68 0.03
C MET A 127 -16.01 -7.87 1.33
N LEU A 128 -15.51 -8.53 2.39
CA LEU A 128 -15.41 -7.96 3.73
C LEU A 128 -14.10 -8.34 4.41
N GLN A 129 -13.43 -7.36 5.01
CA GLN A 129 -12.32 -7.55 5.94
C GLN A 129 -12.80 -7.36 7.38
N VAL A 130 -12.48 -8.32 8.25
CA VAL A 130 -12.74 -8.27 9.70
C VAL A 130 -11.50 -8.62 10.49
N ARG A 131 -11.29 -7.94 11.64
CA ARG A 131 -10.21 -8.29 12.55
C ARG A 131 -10.50 -9.68 13.13
N LYS A 132 -9.53 -10.58 13.04
CA LYS A 132 -9.62 -11.92 13.64
C LYS A 132 -9.58 -11.74 15.16
N GLN A 133 -10.65 -12.14 15.84
CA GLN A 133 -10.64 -12.20 17.30
C GLN A 133 -9.88 -13.46 17.71
N VAL A 134 -8.81 -13.27 18.48
CA VAL A 134 -7.99 -14.36 19.02
C VAL A 134 -8.34 -14.56 20.50
N ASP A 135 -8.54 -13.47 21.22
CA ASP A 135 -8.99 -13.45 22.62
C ASP A 135 -10.44 -12.95 22.72
N VAL A 136 -11.19 -13.47 23.69
CA VAL A 136 -12.56 -13.00 23.98
C VAL A 136 -12.61 -11.52 24.38
N ASN A 137 -11.50 -11.00 24.90
CA ASN A 137 -11.34 -9.62 25.30
C ASN A 137 -10.83 -8.73 24.15
N ASP A 138 -10.55 -9.29 22.96
CA ASP A 138 -10.13 -8.50 21.82
C ASP A 138 -11.25 -7.54 21.41
N ILE A 139 -10.94 -6.26 21.46
CA ILE A 139 -11.83 -5.22 20.97
C ILE A 139 -12.06 -5.48 19.47
N PRO A 140 -13.32 -5.70 19.04
CA PRO A 140 -13.62 -5.97 17.66
C PRO A 140 -13.24 -4.74 16.82
N GLY A 141 -12.43 -4.96 15.79
CA GLY A 141 -12.14 -3.92 14.82
C GLY A 141 -13.38 -3.61 13.98
N ARG A 142 -13.47 -2.38 13.44
CA ARG A 142 -14.50 -2.03 12.47
C ARG A 142 -14.40 -2.96 11.24
N PRO A 143 -15.47 -3.69 10.87
CA PRO A 143 -15.55 -4.37 9.59
C PRO A 143 -15.44 -3.36 8.44
N ARG A 144 -14.67 -3.70 7.41
CA ARG A 144 -14.49 -2.84 6.22
C ARG A 144 -14.90 -3.61 4.98
N ARG A 145 -15.76 -3.01 4.15
CA ARG A 145 -15.98 -3.54 2.80
C ARG A 145 -14.67 -3.48 2.02
N ILE A 146 -14.44 -4.45 1.16
CA ILE A 146 -13.35 -4.44 0.18
C ILE A 146 -13.93 -4.43 -1.22
N CYS A 147 -13.14 -4.02 -2.22
CA CYS A 147 -13.54 -4.20 -3.60
C CYS A 147 -12.32 -4.37 -4.51
N ARG A 148 -12.58 -4.98 -5.68
CA ARG A 148 -11.66 -5.08 -6.80
C ARG A 148 -12.17 -4.17 -7.91
N ALA A 149 -11.40 -3.13 -8.25
CA ALA A 149 -11.85 -2.09 -9.18
C ALA A 149 -10.67 -1.50 -9.98
N LYS A 150 -10.98 -0.75 -11.04
CA LYS A 150 -10.01 0.07 -11.78
C LYS A 150 -9.72 1.38 -11.04
N LEU A 151 -8.71 2.13 -11.50
CA LEU A 151 -8.27 3.40 -10.89
C LEU A 151 -9.17 4.62 -11.18
N ASP A 152 -10.24 4.42 -11.95
CA ASP A 152 -11.34 5.38 -12.12
C ASP A 152 -12.37 5.32 -10.97
N LEU A 153 -12.15 4.44 -9.98
CA LEU A 153 -12.94 4.39 -8.76
C LEU A 153 -13.04 5.78 -8.10
N ASN A 154 -14.26 6.22 -7.80
CA ASN A 154 -14.50 7.50 -7.16
C ASN A 154 -13.96 7.51 -5.72
N ASN A 155 -13.39 8.65 -5.29
CA ASN A 155 -12.93 8.89 -3.92
C ASN A 155 -11.87 7.90 -3.42
N ILE A 156 -10.83 7.64 -4.22
CA ILE A 156 -9.61 6.99 -3.71
C ILE A 156 -8.91 7.97 -2.75
N LEU A 157 -8.81 7.58 -1.48
CA LEU A 157 -8.32 8.43 -0.40
C LEU A 157 -6.79 8.45 -0.32
N GLY A 158 -6.13 7.38 -0.72
CA GLY A 158 -4.71 7.12 -0.46
C GLY A 158 -4.39 5.62 -0.57
N MET A 159 -3.18 5.24 -0.16
CA MET A 159 -2.72 3.85 -0.12
C MET A 159 -2.23 3.46 1.28
N ALA A 160 -2.87 2.49 1.92
CA ALA A 160 -2.46 1.96 3.23
C ALA A 160 -2.21 3.03 4.33
N GLY A 161 -2.89 4.18 4.26
CA GLY A 161 -2.69 5.32 5.17
C GLY A 161 -1.83 6.45 4.60
N LEU A 162 -1.05 6.21 3.55
CA LEU A 162 -0.27 7.23 2.83
C LEU A 162 -1.17 8.09 1.95
N LYS A 163 -0.95 9.41 1.99
CA LYS A 163 -1.70 10.43 1.26
C LYS A 163 -0.78 11.55 0.77
N GLY A 164 -1.38 12.57 0.14
CA GLY A 164 -0.69 13.76 -0.31
C GLY A 164 0.04 13.54 -1.63
N LYS A 165 0.98 14.44 -1.92
CA LYS A 165 1.63 14.56 -3.23
C LYS A 165 2.27 13.24 -3.70
N ASP A 166 2.99 12.55 -2.82
CA ASP A 166 3.67 11.30 -3.18
C ASP A 166 2.69 10.20 -3.61
N PHE A 167 1.52 10.15 -2.97
CA PHE A 167 0.44 9.24 -3.37
C PHE A 167 -0.22 9.68 -4.68
N GLU A 168 -0.49 10.98 -4.83
CA GLU A 168 -1.13 11.54 -6.03
C GLU A 168 -0.27 11.33 -7.29
N ASP A 169 1.03 11.58 -7.19
CA ASP A 169 2.01 11.36 -8.25
C ASP A 169 2.04 9.87 -8.64
N MET A 170 2.09 8.98 -7.64
CA MET A 170 2.06 7.52 -7.87
C MET A 170 0.76 7.06 -8.54
N LEU A 171 -0.40 7.54 -8.08
CA LEU A 171 -1.70 7.20 -8.67
C LEU A 171 -1.81 7.67 -10.13
N GLN A 172 -1.28 8.85 -10.45
CA GLN A 172 -1.26 9.38 -11.80
C GLN A 172 -0.41 8.51 -12.73
N MET A 173 0.80 8.13 -12.30
CA MET A 173 1.67 7.22 -13.06
C MET A 173 1.00 5.87 -13.33
N MET A 174 0.29 5.31 -12.33
CA MET A 174 -0.44 4.05 -12.51
C MET A 174 -1.54 4.18 -13.57
N ARG A 175 -2.33 5.27 -13.54
CA ARG A 175 -3.39 5.51 -14.53
C ARG A 175 -2.86 5.62 -15.95
N GLU A 176 -1.74 6.31 -16.13
CA GLU A 176 -1.08 6.43 -17.44
C GLU A 176 -0.59 5.07 -17.95
N SER A 177 -0.02 4.24 -17.06
CA SER A 177 0.43 2.90 -17.41
C SER A 177 -0.73 1.98 -17.84
N ASP A 178 -1.87 2.04 -17.16
CA ASP A 178 -3.06 1.25 -17.51
C ASP A 178 -3.61 1.65 -18.89
N GLN A 179 -3.66 2.96 -19.20
CA GLN A 179 -4.10 3.46 -20.51
C GLN A 179 -3.19 3.03 -21.67
N GLN A 180 -1.87 3.02 -21.44
CA GLN A 180 -0.90 2.53 -22.43
C GLN A 180 -1.04 1.03 -22.67
N ASN A 181 -1.30 0.24 -21.63
CA ASN A 181 -1.52 -1.20 -21.76
C ASN A 181 -2.83 -1.53 -22.50
N GLU A 182 -3.91 -0.78 -22.25
CA GLU A 182 -5.18 -0.94 -22.97
C GLU A 182 -5.05 -0.57 -24.46
N THR A 183 -4.37 0.53 -24.79
CA THR A 183 -4.16 0.95 -26.18
C THR A 183 -3.27 -0.03 -26.96
N ASN A 184 -2.19 -0.54 -26.35
CA ASN A 184 -1.35 -1.56 -26.97
C ASN A 184 -2.09 -2.89 -27.22
N SER A 185 -2.97 -3.29 -26.31
CA SER A 185 -3.78 -4.50 -26.47
C SER A 185 -4.76 -4.39 -27.64
N ASN A 186 -5.38 -3.21 -27.82
CA ASN A 186 -6.31 -2.95 -28.93
C ASN A 186 -5.62 -2.92 -30.30
N ASN A 187 -4.39 -2.40 -30.37
CA ASN A 187 -3.62 -2.34 -31.62
C ASN A 187 -3.15 -3.73 -32.08
N ASN A 188 -2.75 -4.61 -31.16
CA ASN A 188 -2.35 -5.98 -31.48
C ASN A 188 -3.54 -6.88 -31.88
N GLY A 189 -4.74 -6.61 -31.38
CA GLY A 189 -5.96 -7.32 -31.75
C GLY A 189 -6.47 -7.02 -33.18
N SER A 190 -6.11 -5.88 -33.76
CA SER A 190 -6.57 -5.48 -35.11
C SER A 190 -5.74 -6.05 -36.27
N SER A 191 -4.63 -6.75 -36.01
CA SER A 191 -3.76 -7.31 -37.07
C SER A 191 -4.06 -8.76 -37.46
N ILE A 192 -5.04 -9.43 -36.83
CA ILE A 192 -5.40 -10.84 -37.09
C ILE A 192 -6.78 -10.93 -37.75
N MET A 193 -6.97 -10.26 -38.88
CA MET A 193 -8.02 -10.59 -39.87
C MET A 193 -7.57 -10.07 -41.24
N LYS A 194 -6.75 -10.85 -41.93
CA LYS A 194 -6.60 -10.87 -43.40
C LYS A 194 -5.55 -11.91 -43.78
N THR A 195 -6.02 -13.11 -44.11
CA THR A 195 -5.44 -13.91 -45.19
C THR A 195 -6.55 -14.78 -45.76
N GLU A 196 -6.61 -14.73 -47.08
CA GLU A 196 -7.60 -15.26 -48.03
C GLU A 196 -7.72 -16.78 -48.03
#